data_AF-A0A522VCJ9-F1
#
_entry.id   AF-A0A522VCJ9-F1
#
_cell.length_a   1.000
_cell.length_b   1.000
_cell.length_c   1.000
_cell.angle_alpha   90.00
_cell.angle_beta   90.00
_cell.angle_gamma   90.00
#
_symmetry.space_group_name_H-M   'P 1'
#
loop_
_entity.id
_entity.type
_entity.pdbx_description
1 polymer ?
#
loop_
_entity_poly.entity_id
_entity_poly.type
_entity_poly.pdbx_seq_one_letter_code
_entity_poly.pdbx_strand_id
1 'polypeptide(L)'
;MQVVVMLNENRQQRCLPIHEGRITPVDFLVFATIAFGHLIFLGWALWGIFSLQDGLIGTAGAIFRIVLPVFLFLLLLASLRLGRENRAVVALCLVSCIASLYLAEAYLEFTISQERKSQSAYDRRSKIEVIADYRKQGVDAYPVMRAKTLLLKDANSKLTPVLGTDAFLPLASMPNQRVVSCNEGGKWLTYDSDRHGFNNPDDVWSGKAPSIVLLGDSFAHGSCVAPQDNIAGQLRPAVGNTLSLGVSGFGPLSMLAALTEYAEPLRPPHVFWLFFEGNDLVEDLAFERQAPILVAYLEEKDFRQNLIERSPELKMRLKAYLDERLVEAMARFDNPHEKLLDFLQLFHLRERFGLGILSLGLADPKDLNEQSRYFHRVLNHARQKVGGWGGELVLVYLPESARYFAAEQNGDLRRRIHEAVLETAGSLNIPVIDIADVFKRDENPGRFFVYPGSHYNEAGYGQVAAAIKDYLQSAKKAR
;
A
#
# COMPACT_ATOMS: atom_id res chain seq x y z
N MET A 1 -84.30 -63.93 27.03
CA MET A 1 -83.29 -64.54 26.16
C MET A 1 -82.05 -63.66 26.24
N GLN A 2 -81.01 -64.16 26.91
CA GLN A 2 -79.71 -63.52 27.06
C GLN A 2 -79.08 -63.27 25.69
N VAL A 3 -78.41 -62.13 25.51
CA VAL A 3 -76.93 -62.10 25.40
C VAL A 3 -76.46 -60.75 25.95
N VAL A 4 -75.68 -60.84 27.02
CA VAL A 4 -74.79 -59.82 27.54
C VAL A 4 -73.48 -59.93 26.78
N VAL A 5 -72.96 -58.81 26.25
CA VAL A 5 -71.51 -58.60 26.15
C VAL A 5 -71.23 -57.13 26.49
N MET A 6 -70.68 -56.95 27.69
CA MET A 6 -69.94 -55.76 28.13
C MET A 6 -68.49 -55.84 27.61
N LEU A 7 -67.77 -54.70 27.68
CA LEU A 7 -66.36 -54.40 27.38
C LEU A 7 -66.23 -53.53 26.10
N ASN A 8 -65.58 -52.37 26.07
CA ASN A 8 -64.66 -51.74 27.01
C ASN A 8 -64.57 -50.22 26.71
N GLU A 9 -64.20 -49.46 27.73
CA GLU A 9 -64.07 -48.01 27.75
C GLU A 9 -62.94 -47.45 26.86
N ASN A 10 -63.06 -46.15 26.58
CA ASN A 10 -61.95 -45.19 26.42
C ASN A 10 -60.97 -45.37 25.24
N ARG A 11 -61.24 -44.62 24.17
CA ARG A 11 -60.23 -43.75 23.53
C ARG A 11 -60.92 -42.70 22.65
N GLN A 12 -61.24 -41.55 23.23
CA GLN A 12 -61.36 -40.33 22.43
C GLN A 12 -59.99 -40.09 21.78
N GLN A 13 -59.89 -40.40 20.49
CA GLN A 13 -58.84 -39.85 19.63
C GLN A 13 -59.07 -38.34 19.56
N ARG A 14 -58.40 -37.57 20.43
CA ARG A 14 -58.13 -36.16 20.17
C ARG A 14 -57.29 -36.13 18.89
N CYS A 15 -57.91 -35.75 17.78
CA CYS A 15 -57.19 -35.24 16.63
C CYS A 15 -56.41 -34.01 17.11
N LEU A 16 -55.11 -34.21 17.37
CA LEU A 16 -54.15 -33.11 17.40
C LEU A 16 -54.22 -32.44 16.02
N PRO A 17 -54.38 -31.11 15.92
CA PRO A 17 -54.20 -30.45 14.65
C PRO A 17 -52.75 -30.68 14.24
N ILE A 18 -52.55 -31.43 13.16
CA ILE A 18 -51.30 -31.42 12.42
C ILE A 18 -51.22 -29.99 11.87
N HIS A 19 -50.58 -29.09 12.61
CA HIS A 19 -50.08 -27.87 12.02
C HIS A 19 -49.10 -28.33 10.94
N GLU A 20 -49.57 -28.36 9.69
CA GLU A 20 -48.70 -28.22 8.53
C GLU A 20 -47.91 -26.94 8.77
N GLY A 21 -46.72 -27.07 9.36
CA GLY A 21 -45.82 -25.96 9.63
C GLY A 21 -45.29 -25.46 8.31
N ARG A 22 -46.09 -24.67 7.59
CA ARG A 22 -45.62 -23.90 6.45
C ARG A 22 -44.52 -22.99 6.99
N ILE A 23 -43.29 -23.29 6.61
CA ILE A 23 -42.13 -22.42 6.83
C ILE A 23 -42.55 -21.06 6.26
N THR A 24 -42.70 -20.07 7.14
CA THR A 24 -43.05 -18.73 6.67
C THR A 24 -41.82 -18.13 5.97
N PRO A 25 -42.00 -17.15 5.07
CA PRO A 25 -40.87 -16.43 4.47
C PRO A 25 -39.91 -15.85 5.53
N VAL A 26 -40.44 -15.46 6.70
CA VAL A 26 -39.65 -14.99 7.84
C VAL A 26 -38.80 -16.11 8.45
N ASP A 27 -39.36 -17.32 8.60
CA ASP A 27 -38.60 -18.46 9.10
C ASP A 27 -37.48 -18.83 8.14
N PHE A 28 -37.78 -18.84 6.84
CA PHE A 28 -36.76 -19.06 5.81
C PHE A 28 -35.64 -18.01 5.88
N LEU A 29 -35.98 -16.73 6.04
CA LEU A 29 -34.99 -15.65 6.16
C LEU A 29 -34.12 -15.81 7.42
N VAL A 30 -34.71 -16.10 8.57
CA VAL A 30 -33.98 -16.34 9.83
C VAL A 30 -33.01 -17.51 9.68
N PHE A 31 -33.47 -18.62 9.09
CA PHE A 31 -32.60 -19.77 8.83
C PHE A 31 -31.50 -19.44 7.83
N ALA A 32 -31.81 -18.72 6.75
CA ALA A 32 -30.83 -18.32 5.74
C ALA A 32 -29.75 -17.39 6.32
N THR A 33 -30.12 -16.41 7.15
CA THR A 33 -29.17 -15.50 7.81
C THR A 33 -28.23 -16.28 8.73
N ILE A 34 -28.77 -17.17 9.57
CA ILE A 34 -27.96 -17.97 10.47
C ILE A 34 -27.05 -18.91 9.67
N ALA A 35 -27.58 -19.61 8.65
CA ALA A 35 -26.81 -20.50 7.79
C ALA A 35 -25.70 -19.78 7.01
N PHE A 36 -25.96 -18.58 6.51
CA PHE A 36 -24.96 -17.75 5.85
C PHE A 36 -23.83 -17.35 6.80
N GLY A 37 -24.16 -16.97 8.04
CA GLY A 37 -23.17 -16.74 9.10
C GLY A 37 -22.28 -17.96 9.35
N HIS A 38 -22.86 -19.17 9.39
CA HIS A 38 -22.08 -20.40 9.55
C HIS A 38 -21.08 -20.60 8.41
N LEU A 39 -21.49 -20.40 7.16
CA LEU A 39 -20.61 -20.56 6.00
C LEU A 39 -19.44 -19.56 6.05
N ILE A 40 -19.69 -18.32 6.48
CA ILE A 40 -18.64 -17.31 6.67
C ILE A 40 -17.65 -17.76 7.74
N PHE A 41 -18.11 -18.11 8.94
CA PHE A 41 -17.21 -18.47 10.04
C PHE A 41 -16.48 -19.79 9.79
N LEU A 42 -17.13 -20.76 9.13
CA LEU A 42 -16.49 -22.00 8.71
C LEU A 42 -15.43 -21.74 7.64
N GLY A 43 -15.73 -20.95 6.62
CA GLY A 43 -14.78 -20.56 5.59
C GLY A 43 -13.57 -19.82 6.18
N TRP A 44 -13.82 -18.90 7.12
CA TRP A 44 -12.78 -18.17 7.84
C TRP A 44 -11.90 -19.11 8.68
N ALA A 45 -12.49 -20.04 9.44
CA ALA A 45 -11.76 -21.03 10.21
C ALA A 45 -10.93 -21.98 9.32
N LEU A 46 -11.49 -22.46 8.21
CA LEU A 46 -10.80 -23.35 7.27
C LEU A 46 -9.63 -22.64 6.59
N TRP A 47 -9.80 -21.38 6.20
CA TRP A 47 -8.71 -20.55 5.69
C TRP A 47 -7.62 -20.35 6.75
N GLY A 48 -8.00 -20.14 8.02
CA GLY A 48 -7.07 -20.10 9.15
C GLY A 48 -6.30 -21.41 9.35
N ILE A 49 -6.97 -22.57 9.26
CA ILE A 49 -6.34 -23.90 9.39
C ILE A 49 -5.39 -24.18 8.23
N PHE A 50 -5.78 -23.86 6.98
CA PHE A 50 -4.89 -23.96 5.82
C PHE A 50 -3.63 -23.12 6.04
N SER A 51 -3.82 -21.91 6.57
CA SER A 51 -2.72 -21.01 6.91
C SER A 51 -1.83 -21.52 8.08
N LEU A 52 -2.29 -22.44 8.95
CA LEU A 52 -1.44 -23.10 9.95
C LEU A 52 -0.48 -24.11 9.32
N GLN A 53 -0.90 -24.82 8.28
CA GLN A 53 -0.10 -25.89 7.66
C GLN A 53 1.17 -25.34 7.00
N ASP A 54 1.10 -24.09 6.52
CA ASP A 54 2.23 -23.34 5.97
C ASP A 54 3.08 -22.65 7.07
N GLY A 55 2.68 -22.79 8.35
CA GLY A 55 3.36 -22.20 9.50
C GLY A 55 3.28 -20.67 9.54
N LEU A 56 2.17 -20.09 9.06
CA LEU A 56 1.95 -18.65 8.81
C LEU A 56 1.26 -17.91 9.98
N ILE A 57 1.21 -18.49 11.19
CA ILE A 57 0.38 -17.95 12.29
C ILE A 57 1.08 -18.06 13.65
N GLY A 58 1.29 -16.91 14.31
CA GLY A 58 1.66 -16.83 15.73
C GLY A 58 0.47 -17.05 16.68
N THR A 59 0.69 -17.19 17.98
CA THR A 59 -0.36 -17.54 18.98
C THR A 59 -1.57 -16.60 18.96
N ALA A 60 -1.36 -15.28 18.87
CA ALA A 60 -2.44 -14.31 18.75
C ALA A 60 -3.21 -14.45 17.42
N GLY A 61 -2.50 -14.69 16.32
CA GLY A 61 -3.10 -14.94 15.01
C GLY A 61 -3.96 -16.21 15.00
N ALA A 62 -3.59 -17.24 15.76
CA ALA A 62 -4.34 -18.48 15.85
C ALA A 62 -5.68 -18.27 16.58
N ILE A 63 -5.69 -17.38 17.58
CA ILE A 63 -6.92 -16.99 18.27
C ILE A 63 -7.87 -16.31 17.29
N PHE A 64 -7.41 -15.31 16.53
CA PHE A 64 -8.27 -14.56 15.62
C PHE A 64 -8.67 -15.31 14.35
N ARG A 65 -7.82 -16.20 13.81
CA ARG A 65 -8.08 -16.90 12.54
C ARG A 65 -8.78 -18.25 12.71
N ILE A 66 -8.73 -18.84 13.91
CA ILE A 66 -9.23 -20.20 14.13
C ILE A 66 -10.11 -20.26 15.36
N VAL A 67 -9.60 -19.90 16.54
CA VAL A 67 -10.36 -20.08 17.78
C VAL A 67 -11.63 -19.24 17.78
N LEU A 68 -11.53 -17.96 17.46
CA LEU A 68 -12.67 -17.04 17.44
C LEU A 68 -13.69 -17.43 16.34
N PRO A 69 -13.31 -17.68 15.07
CA PRO A 69 -14.25 -18.13 14.04
C PRO A 69 -14.92 -19.47 14.38
N VAL A 70 -14.17 -20.45 14.89
CA VAL A 70 -14.74 -21.74 15.32
C VAL A 70 -15.70 -21.54 16.49
N PHE A 71 -15.35 -20.71 17.47
CA PHE A 71 -16.24 -20.39 18.58
C PHE A 71 -17.54 -19.72 18.11
N LEU A 72 -17.45 -18.73 17.23
CA LEU A 72 -18.62 -18.06 16.64
C LEU A 72 -19.46 -19.03 15.80
N PHE A 73 -18.82 -19.92 15.03
CA PHE A 73 -19.50 -20.99 14.31
C PHE A 73 -20.27 -21.92 15.26
N LEU A 74 -19.64 -22.39 16.34
CA LEU A 74 -20.28 -23.26 17.33
C LEU A 74 -21.42 -22.57 18.07
N LEU A 75 -21.26 -21.28 18.41
CA LEU A 75 -22.33 -20.47 19.00
C LEU A 75 -23.53 -20.35 18.06
N LEU A 76 -23.31 -20.08 16.77
CA LEU A 76 -24.39 -20.05 15.79
C LEU A 76 -25.04 -21.42 15.61
N LEU A 77 -24.26 -22.49 15.68
CA LEU A 77 -24.79 -23.85 15.56
C LEU A 77 -25.66 -24.21 16.76
N ALA A 78 -25.23 -23.83 17.97
CA ALA A 78 -26.02 -23.94 19.17
C ALA A 78 -27.33 -23.14 19.07
N SER A 79 -27.31 -21.97 18.40
CA SER A 79 -28.50 -21.14 18.22
C SER A 79 -29.62 -21.82 17.43
N LEU A 80 -29.31 -22.79 16.56
CA LEU A 80 -30.32 -23.54 15.79
C LEU A 80 -31.25 -24.37 16.69
N ARG A 81 -30.79 -24.75 17.89
CA ARG A 81 -31.56 -25.49 18.89
C ARG A 81 -32.52 -24.59 19.68
N LEU A 82 -32.44 -23.27 19.53
CA LEU A 82 -33.32 -22.33 20.20
C LEU A 82 -34.72 -22.33 19.60
N GLY A 83 -35.70 -21.91 20.42
CA GLY A 83 -37.06 -21.64 19.96
C GLY A 83 -37.10 -20.56 18.88
N ARG A 84 -38.21 -20.53 18.11
CA ARG A 84 -38.40 -19.64 16.96
C ARG A 84 -38.10 -18.16 17.28
N GLU A 85 -38.62 -17.67 18.40
CA GLU A 85 -38.44 -16.28 18.84
C GLU A 85 -36.96 -15.95 19.10
N ASN A 86 -36.27 -16.82 19.83
CA ASN A 86 -34.86 -16.63 20.16
C ASN A 86 -33.95 -16.71 18.92
N ARG A 87 -34.27 -17.56 17.93
CA ARG A 87 -33.54 -17.56 16.64
C ARG A 87 -33.73 -16.26 15.87
N ALA A 88 -34.94 -15.69 15.91
CA ALA A 88 -35.20 -14.39 15.30
C ALA A 88 -34.40 -13.28 16.00
N VAL A 89 -34.28 -13.32 17.33
CA VAL A 89 -33.43 -12.39 18.09
C VAL A 89 -31.96 -12.53 17.69
N VAL A 90 -31.42 -13.75 17.61
CA VAL A 90 -30.04 -13.98 17.16
C VAL A 90 -29.80 -13.45 15.75
N ALA A 91 -30.70 -13.76 14.80
CA ALA A 91 -30.60 -13.26 13.43
C ALA A 91 -30.66 -11.73 13.37
N LEU A 92 -31.56 -11.10 14.15
CA LEU A 92 -31.67 -9.65 14.23
C LEU A 92 -30.40 -9.01 14.80
N CYS A 93 -29.81 -9.60 15.84
CA CYS A 93 -28.54 -9.15 16.40
C CYS A 93 -27.40 -9.23 15.37
N LEU A 94 -27.28 -10.33 14.63
CA LEU A 94 -26.27 -10.48 13.59
C LEU A 94 -26.42 -9.43 12.49
N VAL A 95 -27.64 -9.27 11.97
CA VAL A 95 -27.93 -8.27 10.93
C VAL A 95 -27.62 -6.87 11.46
N SER A 96 -28.00 -6.56 12.70
CA SER A 96 -27.74 -5.26 13.33
C SER A 96 -26.25 -5.00 13.51
N CYS A 97 -25.47 -6.00 13.92
CA CYS A 97 -24.02 -5.89 14.03
C CYS A 97 -23.37 -5.64 12.67
N ILE A 98 -23.72 -6.42 11.64
CA ILE A 98 -23.20 -6.24 10.27
C ILE A 98 -23.57 -4.86 9.74
N ALA A 99 -24.84 -4.46 9.87
CA ALA A 99 -25.30 -3.14 9.45
C ALA A 99 -24.55 -2.02 10.17
N SER A 100 -24.30 -2.15 11.48
CA SER A 100 -23.55 -1.16 12.26
C SER A 100 -22.10 -1.02 11.79
N LEU A 101 -21.43 -2.13 11.46
CA LEU A 101 -20.06 -2.11 10.94
C LEU A 101 -19.99 -1.39 9.59
N TYR A 102 -20.90 -1.69 8.66
CA TYR A 102 -20.94 -1.03 7.35
C TYR A 102 -21.42 0.42 7.43
N LEU A 103 -22.29 0.77 8.37
CA LEU A 103 -22.64 2.17 8.65
C LEU A 103 -21.44 2.94 9.20
N ALA A 104 -20.63 2.33 10.06
CA ALA A 104 -19.40 2.93 10.56
C ALA A 104 -18.38 3.13 9.42
N GLU A 105 -18.18 2.13 8.56
CA GLU A 105 -17.32 2.24 7.37
C GLU A 105 -17.80 3.35 6.44
N ALA A 106 -19.10 3.40 6.14
CA ALA A 106 -19.69 4.45 5.31
C ALA A 106 -19.51 5.85 5.91
N TYR A 107 -19.64 5.97 7.24
CA TYR A 107 -19.40 7.22 7.95
C TYR A 107 -17.93 7.67 7.87
N LEU A 108 -16.99 6.74 8.02
CA LEU A 108 -15.55 7.03 7.91
C LEU A 108 -15.17 7.45 6.49
N GLU A 109 -15.58 6.69 5.46
CA GLU A 109 -15.36 7.03 4.05
C GLU A 109 -15.97 8.40 3.72
N PHE A 110 -17.19 8.68 4.21
CA PHE A 110 -17.82 9.98 4.04
C PHE A 110 -17.00 11.10 4.69
N THR A 111 -16.53 10.90 5.92
CA THR A 111 -15.75 11.90 6.66
C THR A 111 -14.42 12.21 5.96
N ILE A 112 -13.67 11.18 5.56
CA ILE A 112 -12.41 11.32 4.80
C ILE A 112 -12.67 12.00 3.45
N SER A 113 -13.73 11.59 2.73
CA SER A 113 -14.12 12.22 1.48
C SER A 113 -14.44 13.71 1.66
N GLN A 114 -15.11 14.07 2.75
CA GLN A 114 -15.44 15.46 3.07
C GLN A 114 -14.19 16.26 3.46
N GLU A 115 -13.29 15.72 4.27
CA GLU A 115 -12.01 16.37 4.59
C GLU A 115 -11.23 16.66 3.30
N ARG A 116 -11.10 15.65 2.42
CA ARG A 116 -10.44 15.79 1.12
C ARG A 116 -11.11 16.84 0.22
N LYS A 117 -12.45 16.88 0.16
CA LYS A 117 -13.22 17.84 -0.67
C LYS A 117 -13.30 19.24 -0.05
N SER A 118 -13.16 19.35 1.27
CA SER A 118 -13.22 20.62 2.01
C SER A 118 -11.96 21.47 1.82
N GLN A 119 -10.90 20.87 1.29
CA GLN A 119 -9.76 21.62 0.78
C GLN A 119 -10.25 22.57 -0.30
N SER A 120 -10.06 23.87 -0.08
CA SER A 120 -10.70 24.98 -0.82
C SER A 120 -10.40 25.01 -2.32
N ALA A 121 -9.57 24.08 -2.82
CA ALA A 121 -9.19 23.95 -4.22
C ALA A 121 -9.27 22.50 -4.75
N TYR A 122 -10.11 21.63 -4.16
CA TYR A 122 -10.26 20.25 -4.60
C TYR A 122 -10.75 20.16 -6.07
N ASP A 123 -9.88 19.68 -6.96
CA ASP A 123 -10.17 19.42 -8.36
C ASP A 123 -10.86 18.06 -8.51
N ARG A 124 -12.15 18.13 -8.88
CA ARG A 124 -13.02 16.96 -9.03
C ARG A 124 -12.81 16.19 -10.33
N ARG A 125 -12.06 16.75 -11.27
CA ARG A 125 -11.76 16.06 -12.53
C ARG A 125 -10.96 14.81 -12.25
N SER A 126 -11.30 13.75 -12.96
CA SER A 126 -10.49 12.52 -13.04
C SER A 126 -9.16 12.79 -13.75
N LYS A 127 -8.18 11.90 -13.53
CA LYS A 127 -6.87 11.98 -14.17
C LYS A 127 -6.99 12.07 -15.69
N ILE A 128 -7.90 11.29 -16.27
CA ILE A 128 -8.12 11.23 -17.72
C ILE A 128 -8.74 12.53 -18.27
N GLU A 129 -9.63 13.18 -17.52
CA GLU A 129 -10.20 14.48 -17.90
C GLU A 129 -9.11 15.56 -17.90
N VAL A 130 -8.23 15.57 -16.89
CA VAL A 130 -7.11 16.53 -16.84
C VAL A 130 -6.13 16.31 -18.00
N ILE A 131 -5.79 15.05 -18.30
CA ILE A 131 -4.96 14.70 -19.45
C ILE A 131 -5.64 15.16 -20.76
N ALA A 132 -6.95 14.91 -20.91
CA ALA A 132 -7.69 15.33 -22.09
C ALA A 132 -7.72 16.87 -22.23
N ASP A 133 -7.86 17.60 -21.14
CA ASP A 133 -7.85 19.07 -21.14
C ASP A 133 -6.49 19.65 -21.55
N TYR A 134 -5.37 19.05 -21.12
CA TYR A 134 -4.04 19.44 -21.63
C TYR A 134 -3.91 19.16 -23.12
N ARG A 135 -4.34 17.99 -23.58
CA ARG A 135 -4.26 17.61 -25.01
C ARG A 135 -5.09 18.53 -25.89
N LYS A 136 -6.27 18.98 -25.44
CA LYS A 136 -7.08 20.01 -26.13
C LYS A 136 -6.37 21.35 -26.26
N GLN A 137 -5.45 21.67 -25.35
CA GLN A 137 -4.64 22.89 -25.38
C GLN A 137 -3.34 22.73 -26.18
N GLY A 138 -3.16 21.59 -26.87
CA GLY A 138 -1.93 21.28 -27.61
C GLY A 138 -0.76 20.87 -26.74
N VAL A 139 -0.98 20.65 -25.44
CA VAL A 139 0.03 20.09 -24.53
C VAL A 139 -0.13 18.58 -24.51
N ASP A 140 0.84 17.88 -25.07
CA ASP A 140 0.87 16.44 -24.98
C ASP A 140 1.09 16.03 -23.51
N ALA A 141 0.18 15.26 -22.94
CA ALA A 141 0.16 14.94 -21.52
C ALA A 141 -0.13 13.46 -21.30
N TYR A 142 0.51 12.89 -20.29
CA TYR A 142 0.44 11.48 -19.93
C TYR A 142 0.32 11.30 -18.41
N PRO A 143 -0.22 10.17 -17.93
CA PRO A 143 -0.18 9.84 -16.52
C PRO A 143 1.26 9.57 -16.08
N VAL A 144 1.52 9.67 -14.77
CA VAL A 144 2.76 9.14 -14.19
C VAL A 144 2.90 7.65 -14.55
N MET A 145 4.06 7.26 -15.08
CA MET A 145 4.41 5.87 -15.33
C MET A 145 5.39 5.36 -14.29
N ARG A 146 5.24 4.08 -13.95
CA ARG A 146 5.97 3.39 -12.89
C ARG A 146 6.47 2.04 -13.40
N ALA A 147 7.61 1.58 -12.93
CA ALA A 147 8.09 0.23 -13.22
C ALA A 147 7.02 -0.84 -12.91
N LYS A 148 6.37 -0.74 -11.73
CA LYS A 148 5.28 -1.63 -11.29
C LYS A 148 4.14 -1.74 -12.31
N THR A 149 3.75 -0.65 -12.98
CA THR A 149 2.66 -0.65 -14.00
C THR A 149 3.03 -1.32 -15.32
N LEU A 150 4.33 -1.46 -15.57
CA LEU A 150 4.89 -2.03 -16.79
C LEU A 150 5.29 -3.50 -16.63
N LEU A 151 5.11 -4.07 -15.43
CA LEU A 151 5.40 -5.46 -15.11
C LEU A 151 4.11 -6.27 -15.07
N LEU A 152 3.98 -7.27 -15.93
CA LEU A 152 2.83 -8.18 -15.97
C LEU A 152 3.25 -9.62 -15.78
N LYS A 153 2.36 -10.42 -15.18
CA LYS A 153 2.55 -11.87 -15.07
C LYS A 153 2.49 -12.51 -16.45
N ASP A 154 3.54 -13.25 -16.80
CA ASP A 154 3.59 -14.11 -17.98
C ASP A 154 2.84 -15.43 -17.73
N ALA A 155 2.85 -16.34 -18.72
CA ALA A 155 2.22 -17.66 -18.61
C ALA A 155 2.78 -18.52 -17.45
N ASN A 156 4.00 -18.21 -16.96
CA ASN A 156 4.66 -18.88 -15.85
C ASN A 156 4.49 -18.13 -14.53
N SER A 157 3.60 -17.13 -14.47
CA SER A 157 3.37 -16.26 -13.31
C SER A 157 4.57 -15.40 -12.88
N LYS A 158 5.58 -15.21 -13.75
CA LYS A 158 6.70 -14.29 -13.51
C LYS A 158 6.38 -12.91 -14.04
N LEU A 159 6.83 -11.86 -13.34
CA LEU A 159 6.63 -10.49 -13.79
C LEU A 159 7.63 -10.13 -14.89
N THR A 160 7.12 -9.76 -16.06
CA THR A 160 7.90 -9.40 -17.25
C THR A 160 7.53 -8.01 -17.76
N PRO A 161 8.49 -7.22 -18.29
CA PRO A 161 8.21 -5.90 -18.85
C PRO A 161 7.32 -5.96 -20.09
N VAL A 162 6.36 -5.04 -20.21
CA VAL A 162 5.41 -4.99 -21.35
C VAL A 162 5.91 -4.25 -22.59
N LEU A 163 7.05 -3.54 -22.48
CA LEU A 163 7.55 -2.64 -23.53
C LEU A 163 8.58 -3.29 -24.47
N GLY A 164 8.67 -4.62 -24.48
CA GLY A 164 9.54 -5.35 -25.39
C GLY A 164 9.86 -6.76 -24.88
N THR A 165 10.46 -7.57 -25.76
CA THR A 165 10.93 -8.92 -25.46
C THR A 165 12.36 -8.96 -24.88
N ASP A 166 13.03 -7.80 -24.86
CA ASP A 166 14.46 -7.61 -24.54
C ASP A 166 14.73 -7.17 -23.10
N ALA A 167 13.85 -7.51 -22.15
CA ALA A 167 13.96 -7.10 -20.74
C ALA A 167 14.22 -5.57 -20.60
N PHE A 168 13.38 -4.77 -21.25
CA PHE A 168 13.44 -3.31 -21.19
C PHE A 168 12.36 -2.77 -20.25
N LEU A 169 12.77 -2.29 -19.07
CA LEU A 169 11.92 -1.73 -18.03
C LEU A 169 12.30 -0.28 -17.73
N PRO A 170 11.55 0.69 -18.27
CA PRO A 170 11.60 2.07 -17.81
C PRO A 170 11.32 2.16 -16.32
N LEU A 171 12.16 2.91 -15.61
CA LEU A 171 11.99 3.14 -14.17
C LEU A 171 11.11 4.37 -13.90
N ALA A 172 11.14 5.39 -14.77
CA ALA A 172 10.44 6.66 -14.60
C ALA A 172 9.39 6.91 -15.69
N SER A 173 8.80 8.12 -15.66
CA SER A 173 7.80 8.54 -16.64
C SER A 173 8.39 8.84 -18.02
N MET A 174 7.54 9.21 -18.98
CA MET A 174 8.01 9.60 -20.30
C MET A 174 8.92 10.84 -20.21
N PRO A 175 10.11 10.85 -20.85
CA PRO A 175 11.02 11.99 -20.85
C PRO A 175 10.47 13.25 -21.52
N ASN A 176 10.80 14.42 -20.96
CA ASN A 176 10.45 15.74 -21.50
C ASN A 176 8.96 15.84 -21.85
N GLN A 177 8.10 15.53 -20.88
CA GLN A 177 6.66 15.43 -21.10
C GLN A 177 5.87 15.98 -19.92
N ARG A 178 4.69 16.55 -20.20
CA ARG A 178 3.72 16.90 -19.16
C ARG A 178 3.18 15.62 -18.52
N VAL A 179 3.45 15.45 -17.24
CA VAL A 179 2.97 14.32 -16.42
C VAL A 179 1.86 14.77 -15.49
N VAL A 180 0.79 13.98 -15.41
CA VAL A 180 -0.31 14.12 -14.44
C VAL A 180 -0.23 12.98 -13.43
N SER A 181 0.04 13.30 -12.16
CA SER A 181 0.37 12.29 -11.14
C SER A 181 -0.80 11.95 -10.21
N CYS A 182 -1.14 12.83 -9.27
CA CYS A 182 -2.15 12.58 -8.23
C CYS A 182 -2.82 13.88 -7.77
N ASN A 183 -3.93 13.78 -7.04
CA ASN A 183 -4.72 14.90 -6.52
C ASN A 183 -5.17 14.71 -5.06
N GLU A 184 -4.31 14.12 -4.23
CA GLU A 184 -4.64 13.92 -2.81
C GLU A 184 -4.66 15.24 -2.05
N GLY A 185 -3.69 16.13 -2.30
CA GLY A 185 -3.62 17.51 -1.77
C GLY A 185 -4.62 18.49 -2.41
N GLY A 186 -5.71 17.97 -2.97
CA GLY A 186 -6.79 18.76 -3.57
C GLY A 186 -6.53 19.26 -4.97
N LYS A 187 -5.30 19.60 -5.35
CA LYS A 187 -4.95 19.95 -6.73
C LYS A 187 -4.21 18.81 -7.40
N TRP A 188 -4.37 18.68 -8.72
CA TRP A 188 -3.56 17.75 -9.50
C TRP A 188 -2.09 18.20 -9.48
N LEU A 189 -1.21 17.33 -9.00
CA LEU A 189 0.22 17.44 -9.25
C LEU A 189 0.45 17.18 -10.74
N THR A 190 0.86 18.25 -11.41
CA THR A 190 1.29 18.25 -12.81
C THR A 190 2.69 18.82 -12.89
N TYR A 191 3.59 18.17 -13.61
CA TYR A 191 4.96 18.64 -13.79
C TYR A 191 5.46 18.28 -15.19
N ASP A 192 6.48 18.99 -15.66
CA ASP A 192 7.24 18.58 -16.84
C ASP A 192 8.38 17.69 -16.36
N SER A 193 8.39 16.44 -16.84
CA SER A 193 9.46 15.50 -16.49
C SER A 193 10.79 15.94 -17.11
N ASP A 194 11.89 15.63 -16.43
CA ASP A 194 13.23 15.86 -16.98
C ASP A 194 13.53 14.95 -18.19
N ARG A 195 14.71 15.11 -18.78
CA ARG A 195 15.19 14.30 -19.90
C ARG A 195 15.25 12.79 -19.65
N HIS A 196 15.08 12.34 -18.40
CA HIS A 196 15.07 10.93 -18.02
C HIS A 196 13.71 10.48 -17.46
N GLY A 197 12.72 11.36 -17.37
CA GLY A 197 11.36 11.03 -16.95
C GLY A 197 11.05 11.25 -15.47
N PHE A 198 11.98 11.79 -14.68
CA PHE A 198 11.78 12.04 -13.25
C PHE A 198 11.19 13.44 -12.98
N ASN A 199 10.69 13.64 -11.77
CA ASN A 199 10.15 14.93 -11.31
C ASN A 199 11.26 15.88 -10.85
N ASN A 200 12.09 16.33 -11.80
CA ASN A 200 13.13 17.33 -11.55
C ASN A 200 13.09 18.42 -12.64
N PRO A 201 13.58 19.63 -12.34
CA PRO A 201 14.04 20.55 -13.37
C PRO A 201 15.13 19.89 -14.23
N ASP A 202 15.11 20.07 -15.55
CA ASP A 202 16.06 19.39 -16.45
C ASP A 202 17.53 19.85 -16.26
N ASP A 203 17.72 21.07 -15.79
CA ASP A 203 19.05 21.66 -15.56
C ASP A 203 19.84 20.98 -14.43
N VAL A 204 19.20 20.21 -13.54
CA VAL A 204 19.91 19.43 -12.50
C VAL A 204 20.84 18.37 -13.10
N TRP A 205 20.57 17.93 -14.33
CA TRP A 205 21.42 17.00 -15.08
C TRP A 205 22.56 17.70 -15.81
N SER A 206 22.54 19.03 -15.86
CA SER A 206 23.49 19.84 -16.61
C SER A 206 24.57 20.40 -15.67
N GLY A 207 25.83 20.22 -16.03
CA GLY A 207 26.97 20.78 -15.30
C GLY A 207 27.58 19.82 -14.27
N LYS A 208 27.77 20.27 -13.03
CA LYS A 208 28.45 19.48 -11.99
C LYS A 208 27.56 18.36 -11.49
N ALA A 209 28.17 17.21 -11.18
CA ALA A 209 27.50 16.09 -10.55
C ALA A 209 26.66 16.55 -9.34
N PRO A 210 25.45 15.99 -9.14
CA PRO A 210 24.60 16.35 -8.04
C PRO A 210 25.31 16.08 -6.71
N SER A 211 25.16 17.01 -5.77
CA SER A 211 25.72 16.85 -4.42
C SER A 211 24.92 15.84 -3.60
N ILE A 212 23.65 15.64 -3.98
CA ILE A 212 22.71 14.75 -3.32
C ILE A 212 21.88 14.03 -4.38
N VAL A 213 21.72 12.73 -4.20
CA VAL A 213 20.68 11.93 -4.88
C VAL A 213 19.71 11.39 -3.84
N LEU A 214 18.41 11.55 -4.10
CA LEU A 214 17.34 10.92 -3.32
C LEU A 214 16.81 9.70 -4.09
N LEU A 215 16.79 8.54 -3.45
CA LEU A 215 16.13 7.32 -3.92
C LEU A 215 14.89 7.09 -3.04
N GLY A 216 13.80 6.64 -3.62
CA GLY A 216 12.58 6.33 -2.85
C GLY A 216 11.38 6.11 -3.74
N ASP A 217 10.24 6.01 -3.08
CA ASP A 217 8.93 5.79 -3.69
C ASP A 217 8.20 7.11 -4.00
N SER A 218 6.90 7.17 -3.75
CA SER A 218 6.07 8.37 -3.90
C SER A 218 6.49 9.52 -2.99
N PHE A 219 7.14 9.25 -1.85
CA PHE A 219 7.63 10.30 -0.97
C PHE A 219 8.86 10.99 -1.56
N ALA A 220 9.81 10.25 -2.13
CA ALA A 220 10.92 10.85 -2.86
C ALA A 220 10.47 11.53 -4.16
N HIS A 221 9.43 10.99 -4.82
CA HIS A 221 8.81 11.58 -6.02
C HIS A 221 8.17 12.96 -5.75
N GLY A 222 7.75 13.20 -4.50
CA GLY A 222 7.03 14.40 -4.10
C GLY A 222 5.54 14.33 -4.45
N SER A 223 4.93 13.16 -4.32
CA SER A 223 3.52 12.95 -4.63
C SER A 223 2.62 13.99 -3.96
N CYS A 224 1.79 14.59 -4.79
CA CYS A 224 0.64 15.40 -4.43
C CYS A 224 0.96 16.76 -3.79
N VAL A 225 2.23 17.21 -3.89
CA VAL A 225 2.65 18.59 -3.66
C VAL A 225 3.36 19.14 -4.90
N ALA A 226 3.43 20.47 -5.02
CA ALA A 226 4.11 21.07 -6.17
C ALA A 226 5.63 20.79 -6.14
N PRO A 227 6.33 20.76 -7.30
CA PRO A 227 7.75 20.39 -7.36
C PRO A 227 8.70 21.21 -6.50
N GLN A 228 8.38 22.48 -6.20
CA GLN A 228 9.18 23.32 -5.30
C GLN A 228 8.98 22.97 -3.82
N ASP A 229 7.85 22.34 -3.48
CA ASP A 229 7.44 22.02 -2.11
C ASP A 229 7.72 20.57 -1.73
N ASN A 230 8.23 19.75 -2.66
CA ASN A 230 8.74 18.41 -2.34
C ASN A 230 10.15 18.47 -1.74
N ILE A 231 10.66 17.32 -1.26
CA ILE A 231 11.95 17.22 -0.57
C ILE A 231 13.10 17.80 -1.41
N ALA A 232 13.19 17.41 -2.69
CA ALA A 232 14.25 17.89 -3.57
C ALA A 232 14.11 19.40 -3.86
N GLY A 233 12.89 19.88 -4.10
CA GLY A 233 12.56 21.29 -4.30
C GLY A 233 13.02 22.15 -3.13
N GLN A 234 12.75 21.72 -1.91
CA GLN A 234 13.12 22.43 -0.69
C GLN A 234 14.63 22.33 -0.37
N LEU A 235 15.29 21.25 -0.76
CA LEU A 235 16.73 21.08 -0.57
C LEU A 235 17.56 21.96 -1.53
N ARG A 236 17.17 22.06 -2.81
CA ARG A 236 17.97 22.73 -3.87
C ARG A 236 18.47 24.14 -3.48
N PRO A 237 17.64 25.05 -2.93
CA PRO A 237 18.11 26.38 -2.51
C PRO A 237 19.16 26.36 -1.40
N ALA A 238 19.13 25.34 -0.53
CA ALA A 238 19.97 25.27 0.67
C ALA A 238 21.25 24.45 0.49
N VAL A 239 21.21 23.41 -0.37
CA VAL A 239 22.31 22.43 -0.51
C VAL A 239 22.87 22.36 -1.94
N GLY A 240 22.23 23.03 -2.90
CA GLY A 240 22.64 23.03 -4.30
C GLY A 240 22.04 21.86 -5.10
N ASN A 241 22.75 21.44 -6.16
CA ASN A 241 22.24 20.47 -7.13
C ASN A 241 21.81 19.16 -6.44
N THR A 242 20.50 18.92 -6.42
CA THR A 242 19.83 17.80 -5.75
C THR A 242 18.92 17.12 -6.76
N LEU A 243 19.16 15.82 -6.96
CA LEU A 243 18.45 15.00 -7.91
C LEU A 243 17.55 14.02 -7.16
N SER A 244 16.24 14.02 -7.46
CA SER A 244 15.35 12.95 -7.00
C SER A 244 15.16 11.92 -8.11
N LEU A 245 15.49 10.66 -7.80
CA LEU A 245 15.18 9.51 -8.63
C LEU A 245 13.97 8.74 -8.09
N GLY A 246 13.17 9.39 -7.24
CA GLY A 246 11.98 8.80 -6.65
C GLY A 246 10.82 8.68 -7.63
N VAL A 247 10.14 7.54 -7.60
CA VAL A 247 8.93 7.29 -8.40
C VAL A 247 7.96 6.51 -7.55
N SER A 248 6.69 6.92 -7.55
CA SER A 248 5.63 6.22 -6.82
C SER A 248 5.59 4.72 -7.13
N GLY A 249 5.53 3.88 -6.09
CA GLY A 249 5.49 2.42 -6.21
C GLY A 249 6.85 1.76 -6.48
N PHE A 250 7.97 2.47 -6.27
CA PHE A 250 9.27 1.82 -6.12
C PHE A 250 9.36 1.13 -4.77
N GLY A 251 9.79 -0.12 -4.78
CA GLY A 251 10.35 -0.77 -3.61
C GLY A 251 11.88 -0.81 -3.66
N PRO A 252 12.51 -1.57 -2.74
CA PRO A 252 13.96 -1.63 -2.61
C PRO A 252 14.73 -2.05 -3.87
N LEU A 253 14.20 -2.96 -4.70
CA LEU A 253 14.88 -3.38 -5.92
C LEU A 253 14.75 -2.33 -7.03
N SER A 254 13.63 -1.63 -7.15
CA SER A 254 13.51 -0.51 -8.10
C SER A 254 14.43 0.66 -7.70
N MET A 255 14.58 0.94 -6.41
CA MET A 255 15.56 1.89 -5.91
C MET A 255 17.00 1.48 -6.24
N LEU A 256 17.34 0.18 -6.10
CA LEU A 256 18.65 -0.35 -6.51
C LEU A 256 18.89 -0.24 -8.02
N ALA A 257 17.85 -0.46 -8.83
CA ALA A 257 17.89 -0.26 -10.27
C ALA A 257 18.14 1.22 -10.60
N ALA A 258 17.41 2.15 -9.97
CA ALA A 258 17.60 3.59 -10.18
C ALA A 258 19.00 4.07 -9.74
N LEU A 259 19.51 3.53 -8.62
CA LEU A 259 20.88 3.75 -8.16
C LEU A 259 21.89 3.33 -9.24
N THR A 260 21.72 2.14 -9.80
CA THR A 260 22.64 1.58 -10.81
C THR A 260 22.58 2.33 -12.14
N GLU A 261 21.37 2.63 -12.62
CA GLU A 261 21.15 3.22 -13.95
C GLU A 261 21.44 4.71 -14.01
N TYR A 262 21.19 5.46 -12.92
CA TYR A 262 21.20 6.93 -12.95
C TYR A 262 22.14 7.57 -11.93
N ALA A 263 22.23 7.04 -10.70
CA ALA A 263 23.07 7.68 -9.68
C ALA A 263 24.54 7.27 -9.79
N GLU A 264 24.83 5.99 -10.03
CA GLU A 264 26.19 5.45 -10.14
C GLU A 264 27.03 6.11 -11.25
N PRO A 265 26.51 6.41 -12.46
CA PRO A 265 27.25 7.18 -13.47
C PRO A 265 27.62 8.59 -13.00
N LEU A 266 26.82 9.19 -12.11
CA LEU A 266 27.02 10.55 -11.62
C LEU A 266 27.92 10.62 -10.38
N ARG A 267 28.09 9.50 -9.66
CA ARG A 267 28.94 9.36 -8.46
C ARG A 267 28.69 10.47 -7.42
N PRO A 268 27.44 10.68 -6.97
CA PRO A 268 27.13 11.70 -5.98
C PRO A 268 27.85 11.40 -4.66
N PRO A 269 28.29 12.44 -3.92
CA PRO A 269 28.94 12.22 -2.63
C PRO A 269 27.96 11.76 -1.54
N HIS A 270 26.66 12.03 -1.67
CA HIS A 270 25.63 11.60 -0.72
C HIS A 270 24.43 11.03 -1.47
N VAL A 271 24.00 9.83 -1.06
CA VAL A 271 22.79 9.16 -1.55
C VAL A 271 21.89 8.93 -0.35
N PHE A 272 20.67 9.47 -0.39
CA PHE A 272 19.66 9.24 0.65
C PHE A 272 18.65 8.21 0.14
N TRP A 273 18.54 7.11 0.87
CA TRP A 273 17.57 6.05 0.64
C TRP A 273 16.34 6.32 1.49
N LEU A 274 15.28 6.86 0.89
CA LEU A 274 14.03 7.17 1.57
C LEU A 274 13.19 5.89 1.61
N PHE A 275 13.17 5.25 2.78
CA PHE A 275 12.41 4.03 3.02
C PHE A 275 11.05 4.39 3.63
N PHE A 276 9.96 3.98 2.98
CA PHE A 276 8.61 4.18 3.51
C PHE A 276 8.10 2.91 4.21
N GLU A 277 7.70 3.05 5.48
CA GLU A 277 7.32 1.89 6.29
C GLU A 277 6.03 1.19 5.85
N GLY A 278 5.16 1.89 5.12
CA GLY A 278 3.82 1.41 4.79
C GLY A 278 3.80 0.31 3.73
N ASN A 279 4.73 0.32 2.77
CA ASN A 279 4.71 -0.54 1.59
C ASN A 279 6.07 -1.17 1.22
N ASP A 280 7.21 -0.49 1.42
CA ASP A 280 8.50 -0.89 0.84
C ASP A 280 8.89 -2.33 1.18
N LEU A 281 8.79 -2.71 2.46
CA LEU A 281 9.25 -4.01 2.94
C LEU A 281 8.22 -5.12 2.74
N VAL A 282 6.94 -4.80 2.87
CA VAL A 282 5.84 -5.76 3.02
C VAL A 282 5.06 -6.00 1.73
N GLU A 283 4.97 -4.98 0.86
CA GLU A 283 4.23 -5.07 -0.40
C GLU A 283 5.18 -4.98 -1.59
N ASP A 284 5.95 -3.90 -1.67
CA ASP A 284 6.70 -3.58 -2.88
C ASP A 284 7.89 -4.54 -3.06
N LEU A 285 8.68 -4.82 -2.02
CA LEU A 285 9.74 -5.82 -2.12
C LEU A 285 9.20 -7.21 -2.47
N ALA A 286 8.07 -7.61 -1.89
CA ALA A 286 7.43 -8.90 -2.18
C ALA A 286 6.95 -9.00 -3.64
N PHE A 287 6.46 -7.91 -4.21
CA PHE A 287 6.11 -7.81 -5.63
C PHE A 287 7.36 -7.84 -6.52
N GLU A 288 8.36 -6.99 -6.24
CA GLU A 288 9.56 -6.82 -7.06
C GLU A 288 10.40 -8.09 -7.17
N ARG A 289 10.44 -8.91 -6.12
CA ARG A 289 11.14 -10.22 -6.11
C ARG A 289 10.59 -11.20 -7.15
N GLN A 290 9.37 -10.98 -7.65
CA GLN A 290 8.77 -11.79 -8.72
C GLN A 290 9.19 -11.33 -10.13
N ALA A 291 9.92 -10.22 -10.26
CA ALA A 291 10.40 -9.66 -11.51
C ALA A 291 11.89 -9.97 -11.73
N PRO A 292 12.25 -10.93 -12.61
CA PRO A 292 13.65 -11.33 -12.82
C PRO A 292 14.58 -10.18 -13.18
N ILE A 293 14.10 -9.19 -13.93
CA ILE A 293 14.87 -8.01 -14.31
C ILE A 293 15.27 -7.14 -13.10
N LEU A 294 14.41 -7.02 -12.10
CA LEU A 294 14.71 -6.26 -10.88
C LEU A 294 15.65 -7.07 -9.96
N VAL A 295 15.45 -8.38 -9.90
CA VAL A 295 16.36 -9.30 -9.18
C VAL A 295 17.77 -9.30 -9.79
N ALA A 296 17.90 -9.15 -11.11
CA ALA A 296 19.20 -9.09 -11.78
C ALA A 296 20.07 -7.94 -11.26
N TYR A 297 19.49 -6.77 -10.92
CA TYR A 297 20.25 -5.67 -10.31
C TYR A 297 20.88 -6.02 -8.95
N LEU A 298 20.34 -7.01 -8.23
CA LEU A 298 20.89 -7.47 -6.96
C LEU A 298 21.90 -8.62 -7.14
N GLU A 299 21.58 -9.57 -8.02
CA GLU A 299 22.28 -10.85 -8.12
C GLU A 299 23.41 -10.85 -9.18
N GLU A 300 23.26 -10.07 -10.24
CA GLU A 300 24.20 -10.02 -11.36
C GLU A 300 25.12 -8.81 -11.23
N LYS A 301 26.43 -9.07 -11.06
CA LYS A 301 27.44 -8.06 -10.73
C LYS A 301 27.46 -6.84 -11.65
N ASP A 302 27.31 -7.07 -12.95
CA ASP A 302 27.49 -6.05 -14.00
C ASP A 302 26.19 -5.78 -14.79
N PHE A 303 25.04 -6.21 -14.27
CA PHE A 303 23.77 -6.02 -14.96
C PHE A 303 23.40 -4.53 -15.08
N ARG A 304 23.12 -4.10 -16.31
CA ARG A 304 22.64 -2.77 -16.67
C ARG A 304 21.75 -2.83 -17.90
N GLN A 305 20.75 -1.97 -17.92
CA GLN A 305 19.93 -1.68 -19.10
C GLN A 305 20.46 -0.48 -19.89
N ASN A 306 21.33 0.34 -19.27
CA ASN A 306 21.89 1.60 -19.78
C ASN A 306 20.80 2.65 -20.06
N LEU A 307 19.83 2.79 -19.16
CA LEU A 307 18.64 3.62 -19.36
C LEU A 307 18.95 5.11 -19.53
N ILE A 308 20.00 5.62 -18.86
CA ILE A 308 20.39 7.03 -18.94
C ILE A 308 20.70 7.46 -20.39
N GLU A 309 21.32 6.58 -21.19
CA GLU A 309 21.66 6.82 -22.59
C GLU A 309 20.51 6.53 -23.55
N ARG A 310 19.49 5.80 -23.10
CA ARG A 310 18.38 5.28 -23.92
C ARG A 310 17.10 6.10 -23.82
N SER A 311 17.18 7.34 -23.32
CA SER A 311 16.02 8.21 -23.12
C SER A 311 15.16 8.44 -24.39
N PRO A 312 15.74 8.59 -25.60
CA PRO A 312 14.93 8.67 -26.84
C PRO A 312 14.15 7.40 -27.14
N GLU A 313 14.78 6.23 -26.95
CA GLU A 313 14.13 4.93 -27.14
C GLU A 313 13.02 4.70 -26.10
N LEU A 314 13.29 5.05 -24.85
CA LEU A 314 12.35 4.98 -23.74
C LEU A 314 11.10 5.82 -24.03
N LYS A 315 11.30 7.07 -24.48
CA LYS A 315 10.20 7.95 -24.90
C LYS A 315 9.38 7.34 -26.01
N MET A 316 10.03 6.84 -27.06
CA MET A 316 9.37 6.22 -28.21
C MET A 316 8.52 5.00 -27.80
N ARG A 317 9.10 4.06 -27.04
CA ARG A 317 8.41 2.83 -26.62
C ARG A 317 7.25 3.11 -25.66
N LEU A 318 7.45 4.00 -24.68
CA LEU A 318 6.37 4.42 -23.77
C LEU A 318 5.24 5.11 -24.53
N LYS A 319 5.58 5.98 -25.49
CA LYS A 319 4.57 6.69 -26.30
C LYS A 319 3.73 5.71 -27.10
N ALA A 320 4.37 4.79 -27.83
CA ALA A 320 3.67 3.77 -28.61
C ALA A 320 2.73 2.93 -27.72
N TYR A 321 3.22 2.51 -26.56
CA TYR A 321 2.41 1.75 -25.61
C TYR A 321 1.22 2.54 -25.06
N LEU A 322 1.44 3.77 -24.62
CA LEU A 322 0.39 4.58 -24.00
C LEU A 322 -0.62 5.11 -25.00
N ASP A 323 -0.24 5.40 -26.24
CA ASP A 323 -1.19 5.82 -27.26
C ASP A 323 -2.25 4.73 -27.54
N GLU A 324 -1.89 3.46 -27.40
CA GLU A 324 -2.81 2.33 -27.56
C GLU A 324 -3.51 1.90 -26.25
N ARG A 325 -2.79 1.95 -25.12
CA ARG A 325 -3.17 1.27 -23.88
C ARG A 325 -3.36 2.21 -22.69
N LEU A 326 -3.52 3.52 -22.91
CA LEU A 326 -3.59 4.54 -21.86
C LEU A 326 -4.54 4.16 -20.71
N VAL A 327 -5.79 3.84 -21.03
CA VAL A 327 -6.83 3.54 -20.04
C VAL A 327 -6.51 2.25 -19.28
N GLU A 328 -6.00 1.23 -19.97
CA GLU A 328 -5.60 -0.03 -19.35
C GLU A 328 -4.41 0.18 -18.40
N ALA A 329 -3.39 0.91 -18.83
CA ALA A 329 -2.22 1.24 -18.02
C ALA A 329 -2.62 2.04 -16.76
N MET A 330 -3.56 2.99 -16.89
CA MET A 330 -4.11 3.74 -15.76
C MET A 330 -4.92 2.85 -14.82
N ALA A 331 -5.80 2.00 -15.33
CA ALA A 331 -6.69 1.14 -14.53
C ALA A 331 -5.92 0.09 -13.70
N ARG A 332 -4.69 -0.26 -14.08
CA ARG A 332 -3.82 -1.16 -13.29
C ARG A 332 -3.37 -0.57 -11.96
N PHE A 333 -3.42 0.76 -11.81
CA PHE A 333 -3.04 1.45 -10.59
C PHE A 333 -4.20 2.22 -9.97
N ASP A 334 -4.94 2.99 -10.77
CA ASP A 334 -6.15 3.67 -10.32
C ASP A 334 -7.36 2.73 -10.52
N ASN A 335 -7.37 1.58 -9.82
CA ASN A 335 -8.38 0.55 -10.06
C ASN A 335 -9.78 1.06 -9.64
N PRO A 336 -10.76 1.14 -10.56
CA PRO A 336 -12.08 1.66 -10.24
C PRO A 336 -12.85 0.83 -9.20
N HIS A 337 -12.45 -0.43 -8.99
CA HIS A 337 -13.07 -1.33 -8.04
C HIS A 337 -12.39 -1.38 -6.66
N GLU A 338 -11.21 -0.77 -6.50
CA GLU A 338 -10.45 -0.80 -5.24
C GLU A 338 -11.28 -0.25 -4.09
N LYS A 339 -11.89 0.92 -4.26
CA LYS A 339 -12.78 1.52 -3.25
C LYS A 339 -13.95 0.64 -2.82
N LEU A 340 -14.49 -0.13 -3.76
CA LEU A 340 -15.57 -1.07 -3.45
C LEU A 340 -15.03 -2.24 -2.62
N LEU A 341 -13.86 -2.76 -2.99
CA LEU A 341 -13.20 -3.82 -2.23
C LEU A 341 -12.82 -3.36 -0.83
N ASP A 342 -12.25 -2.16 -0.70
CA ASP A 342 -11.90 -1.55 0.59
C ASP A 342 -13.13 -1.42 1.50
N PHE A 343 -14.22 -0.89 0.95
CA PHE A 343 -15.50 -0.79 1.66
C PHE A 343 -16.03 -2.15 2.10
N LEU A 344 -16.02 -3.15 1.21
CA LEU A 344 -16.45 -4.52 1.52
C LEU A 344 -15.54 -5.21 2.56
N GLN A 345 -14.28 -4.77 2.66
CA GLN A 345 -13.31 -5.28 3.62
C GLN A 345 -13.26 -4.49 4.93
N LEU A 346 -14.14 -3.48 5.10
CA LEU A 346 -14.16 -2.56 6.24
C LEU A 346 -12.80 -1.90 6.46
N PHE A 347 -12.17 -1.45 5.37
CA PHE A 347 -10.78 -0.98 5.36
C PHE A 347 -10.55 0.15 6.36
N HIS A 348 -11.36 1.21 6.34
CA HIS A 348 -11.16 2.37 7.21
C HIS A 348 -11.42 2.04 8.67
N LEU A 349 -12.44 1.23 8.95
CA LEU A 349 -12.73 0.77 10.30
C LEU A 349 -11.57 -0.07 10.84
N ARG A 350 -11.04 -0.98 10.03
CA ARG A 350 -9.87 -1.78 10.37
C ARG A 350 -8.64 -0.91 10.59
N GLU A 351 -8.36 0.03 9.71
CA GLU A 351 -7.25 0.98 9.86
C GLU A 351 -7.36 1.76 11.18
N ARG A 352 -8.55 2.31 11.49
CA ARG A 352 -8.82 3.09 12.70
C ARG A 352 -8.55 2.32 13.99
N PHE A 353 -8.87 1.03 14.01
CA PHE A 353 -8.63 0.13 15.14
C PHE A 353 -7.25 -0.53 15.11
N GLY A 354 -6.38 -0.19 14.16
CA GLY A 354 -5.07 -0.85 14.05
C GLY A 354 -5.19 -2.32 13.65
N LEU A 355 -6.25 -2.70 12.93
CA LEU A 355 -6.55 -4.03 12.38
C LEU A 355 -6.41 -4.07 10.85
N GLY A 356 -5.59 -3.18 10.28
CA GLY A 356 -5.24 -3.20 8.86
C GLY A 356 -4.69 -4.56 8.42
N ILE A 357 -4.63 -4.81 7.11
CA ILE A 357 -4.16 -6.10 6.54
C ILE A 357 -2.81 -6.51 7.15
N LEU A 358 -1.93 -5.53 7.29
CA LEU A 358 -0.63 -5.65 7.95
C LEU A 358 -0.78 -5.98 9.44
N SER A 359 -1.58 -5.23 10.21
CA SER A 359 -1.70 -5.42 11.66
C SER A 359 -2.44 -6.70 12.11
N LEU A 360 -3.29 -7.30 11.27
CA LEU A 360 -3.88 -8.63 11.51
C LEU A 360 -2.89 -9.79 11.24
N GLY A 361 -1.61 -9.46 10.99
CA GLY A 361 -0.54 -10.41 10.72
C GLY A 361 -0.73 -11.19 9.42
N LEU A 362 -1.57 -10.70 8.49
CA LEU A 362 -1.78 -11.36 7.18
C LEU A 362 -0.50 -11.34 6.34
N ALA A 363 0.43 -10.44 6.67
CA ALA A 363 1.86 -10.57 6.40
C ALA A 363 2.50 -11.40 7.53
N ASP A 364 2.96 -12.60 7.19
CA ASP A 364 3.54 -13.57 8.13
C ASP A 364 4.79 -13.01 8.84
N PRO A 365 4.96 -13.17 10.16
CA PRO A 365 6.23 -12.92 10.84
C PRO A 365 7.46 -13.58 10.19
N LYS A 366 7.34 -14.76 9.57
CA LYS A 366 8.42 -15.38 8.78
C LYS A 366 8.67 -14.66 7.47
N ASP A 367 7.61 -14.18 6.82
CA ASP A 367 7.72 -13.31 5.64
C ASP A 367 8.45 -12.03 6.03
N LEU A 368 8.11 -11.38 7.15
CA LEU A 368 8.86 -10.20 7.62
C LEU A 368 10.35 -10.51 7.85
N ASN A 369 10.70 -11.63 8.49
CA ASN A 369 12.10 -12.01 8.66
C ASN A 369 12.80 -12.33 7.33
N GLU A 370 12.09 -12.89 6.35
CA GLU A 370 12.62 -13.12 5.00
C GLU A 370 12.78 -11.82 4.21
N GLN A 371 11.78 -10.94 4.23
CA GLN A 371 11.83 -9.62 3.64
C GLN A 371 12.94 -8.79 4.27
N SER A 372 13.10 -8.81 5.60
CA SER A 372 14.21 -8.12 6.29
C SER A 372 15.58 -8.67 5.87
N ARG A 373 15.74 -9.99 5.74
CA ARG A 373 16.98 -10.58 5.21
C ARG A 373 17.25 -10.15 3.76
N TYR A 374 16.20 -10.11 2.94
CA TYR A 374 16.34 -9.70 1.54
C TYR A 374 16.63 -8.19 1.43
N PHE A 375 15.95 -7.36 2.21
CA PHE A 375 16.20 -5.94 2.36
C PHE A 375 17.63 -5.66 2.82
N HIS A 376 18.14 -6.42 3.80
CA HIS A 376 19.55 -6.33 4.21
C HIS A 376 20.50 -6.60 3.04
N ARG A 377 20.22 -7.58 2.17
CA ARG A 377 21.04 -7.82 0.96
C ARG A 377 21.00 -6.64 0.00
N VAL A 378 19.80 -6.10 -0.26
CA VAL A 378 19.61 -4.93 -1.13
C VAL A 378 20.36 -3.72 -0.59
N LEU A 379 20.16 -3.39 0.68
CA LEU A 379 20.78 -2.22 1.30
C LEU A 379 22.30 -2.37 1.43
N ASN A 380 22.80 -3.58 1.71
CA ASN A 380 24.23 -3.88 1.66
C ASN A 380 24.82 -3.67 0.26
N HIS A 381 24.12 -4.14 -0.78
CA HIS A 381 24.55 -3.98 -2.16
C HIS A 381 24.57 -2.49 -2.55
N ALA A 382 23.52 -1.74 -2.21
CA ALA A 382 23.45 -0.30 -2.42
C ALA A 382 24.61 0.42 -1.72
N ARG A 383 24.88 0.09 -0.45
CA ARG A 383 25.99 0.65 0.33
C ARG A 383 27.35 0.36 -0.32
N GLN A 384 27.57 -0.88 -0.76
CA GLN A 384 28.81 -1.27 -1.43
C GLN A 384 29.01 -0.52 -2.74
N LYS A 385 27.95 -0.37 -3.56
CA LYS A 385 27.99 0.45 -4.77
C LYS A 385 28.38 1.89 -4.44
N VAL A 386 27.64 2.54 -3.54
CA VAL A 386 27.87 3.94 -3.15
C VAL A 386 29.26 4.17 -2.60
N GLY A 387 29.73 3.29 -1.71
CA GLY A 387 31.09 3.33 -1.19
C GLY A 387 32.16 3.09 -2.26
N GLY A 388 31.85 2.37 -3.34
CA GLY A 388 32.77 2.08 -4.44
C GLY A 388 33.27 3.31 -5.19
N TRP A 389 32.50 4.40 -5.21
CA TRP A 389 32.96 5.71 -5.72
C TRP A 389 33.28 6.72 -4.61
N GLY A 390 33.30 6.28 -3.35
CA GLY A 390 33.57 7.13 -2.19
C GLY A 390 32.37 7.98 -1.73
N GLY A 391 31.16 7.67 -2.18
CA GLY A 391 29.94 8.30 -1.67
C GLY A 391 29.52 7.72 -0.31
N GLU A 392 28.62 8.42 0.36
CA GLU A 392 27.95 7.96 1.58
C GLU A 392 26.48 7.61 1.28
N LEU A 393 26.05 6.42 1.69
CA LEU A 393 24.64 6.04 1.69
C LEU A 393 24.05 6.33 3.08
N VAL A 394 22.93 7.05 3.13
CA VAL A 394 22.19 7.38 4.34
C VAL A 394 20.77 6.87 4.21
N LEU A 395 20.28 6.15 5.22
CA LEU A 395 18.88 5.71 5.26
C LEU A 395 18.01 6.80 5.88
N VAL A 396 16.91 7.15 5.24
CA VAL A 396 15.89 8.06 5.77
C VAL A 396 14.61 7.25 5.99
N TYR A 397 14.25 7.01 7.25
CA TYR A 397 13.06 6.25 7.60
C TYR A 397 11.83 7.17 7.62
N LEU A 398 10.81 6.86 6.82
CA LEU A 398 9.60 7.65 6.66
C LEU A 398 8.39 6.99 7.35
N PRO A 399 7.78 7.63 8.36
CA PRO A 399 6.59 7.11 9.02
C PRO A 399 5.30 7.30 8.19
N GLU A 400 4.39 6.35 8.32
CA GLU A 400 3.03 6.37 7.80
C GLU A 400 2.10 7.16 8.73
N SER A 401 1.08 7.78 8.13
CA SER A 401 0.06 8.57 8.84
C SER A 401 -0.64 7.81 9.97
N ALA A 402 -0.85 6.50 9.80
CA ALA A 402 -1.55 5.66 10.78
C ALA A 402 -0.90 5.70 12.18
N ARG A 403 0.40 5.97 12.30
CA ARG A 403 1.06 6.19 13.60
C ARG A 403 0.47 7.33 14.42
N TYR A 404 -0.13 8.32 13.75
CA TYR A 404 -0.59 9.56 14.38
C TYR A 404 -2.12 9.67 14.39
N PHE A 405 -2.81 8.87 13.57
CA PHE A 405 -4.28 8.89 13.47
C PHE A 405 -4.96 7.62 14.02
N ALA A 406 -4.27 6.49 14.17
CA ALA A 406 -4.88 5.27 14.70
C ALA A 406 -5.13 5.37 16.22
N ALA A 407 -6.17 4.68 16.71
CA ALA A 407 -6.42 4.58 18.15
C ALA A 407 -5.28 3.85 18.88
N GLU A 408 -4.68 2.86 18.22
CA GLU A 408 -3.44 2.21 18.64
C GLU A 408 -2.27 2.71 17.79
N GLN A 409 -1.60 3.75 18.29
CA GLN A 409 -0.53 4.46 17.56
C GLN A 409 0.73 3.61 17.31
N ASN A 410 0.90 2.49 18.02
CA ASN A 410 2.06 1.59 17.93
C ASN A 410 1.63 0.14 17.72
N GLY A 411 0.90 -0.14 16.62
CA GLY A 411 0.61 -1.52 16.24
C GLY A 411 1.91 -2.36 16.15
N ASP A 412 1.90 -3.56 16.72
CA ASP A 412 3.08 -4.42 16.89
C ASP A 412 3.92 -4.61 15.61
N LEU A 413 3.26 -4.67 14.45
CA LEU A 413 3.96 -4.84 13.18
C LEU A 413 4.78 -3.60 12.78
N ARG A 414 4.23 -2.38 12.91
CA ARG A 414 4.97 -1.15 12.54
C ARG A 414 6.21 -0.97 13.40
N ARG A 415 6.08 -1.27 14.69
CA ARG A 415 7.22 -1.32 15.62
C ARG A 415 8.26 -2.35 15.16
N ARG A 416 7.84 -3.56 14.78
CA ARG A 416 8.76 -4.59 14.26
C ARG A 416 9.42 -4.22 12.93
N ILE A 417 8.70 -3.57 12.00
CA ILE A 417 9.26 -3.07 10.74
C ILE A 417 10.31 -2.00 11.05
N HIS A 418 9.97 -1.03 11.91
CA HIS A 418 10.89 0.01 12.35
C HIS A 418 12.17 -0.58 12.97
N GLU A 419 12.02 -1.45 13.97
CA GLU A 419 13.14 -2.14 14.63
C GLU A 419 14.00 -2.91 13.61
N ALA A 420 13.39 -3.71 12.72
CA ALA A 420 14.12 -4.50 11.74
C ALA A 420 14.89 -3.66 10.72
N VAL A 421 14.32 -2.52 10.30
CA VAL A 421 14.96 -1.61 9.34
C VAL A 421 16.12 -0.85 10.00
N LEU A 422 15.93 -0.38 11.23
CA LEU A 422 17.00 0.28 11.99
C LEU A 422 18.13 -0.69 12.35
N GLU A 423 17.81 -1.92 12.75
CA GLU A 423 18.80 -2.97 13.02
C GLU A 423 19.60 -3.31 11.75
N THR A 424 18.92 -3.41 10.60
CA THR A 424 19.57 -3.64 9.30
C THR A 424 20.51 -2.51 8.92
N ALA A 425 20.11 -1.26 9.09
CA ALA A 425 20.99 -0.11 8.84
C ALA A 425 22.19 -0.10 9.80
N GLY A 426 21.94 -0.36 11.08
CA GLY A 426 22.97 -0.44 12.11
C GLY A 426 24.00 -1.54 11.85
N SER A 427 23.57 -2.75 11.48
CA SER A 427 24.49 -3.86 11.16
C SER A 427 25.38 -3.58 9.95
N LEU A 428 24.89 -2.75 9.02
CA LEU A 428 25.61 -2.32 7.82
C LEU A 428 26.44 -1.04 8.02
N ASN A 429 26.39 -0.44 9.22
CA ASN A 429 26.97 0.87 9.54
C ASN A 429 26.50 1.98 8.60
N ILE A 430 25.22 1.98 8.25
CA ILE A 430 24.58 3.01 7.44
C ILE A 430 23.97 4.05 8.39
N PRO A 431 24.34 5.34 8.28
CA PRO A 431 23.72 6.41 9.06
C PRO A 431 22.21 6.47 8.81
N VAL A 432 21.43 6.78 9.86
CA VAL A 432 19.97 6.85 9.78
C VAL A 432 19.47 8.24 10.18
N ILE A 433 18.53 8.75 9.40
CA ILE A 433 17.65 9.87 9.75
C ILE A 433 16.25 9.30 9.99
N ASP A 434 15.83 9.24 11.24
CA ASP A 434 14.51 8.71 11.60
C ASP A 434 13.47 9.84 11.67
N ILE A 435 12.62 9.93 10.65
CA ILE A 435 11.57 10.95 10.59
C ILE A 435 10.44 10.64 11.58
N ALA A 436 10.27 9.40 12.03
CA ALA A 436 9.29 9.08 13.06
C ALA A 436 9.62 9.82 14.37
N ASP A 437 10.91 9.89 14.72
CA ASP A 437 11.41 10.65 15.86
C ASP A 437 11.30 12.17 15.65
N VAL A 438 11.47 12.66 14.43
CA VAL A 438 11.28 14.08 14.11
C VAL A 438 9.81 14.47 14.28
N PHE A 439 8.90 13.72 13.68
CA PHE A 439 7.47 14.02 13.74
C PHE A 439 6.91 13.92 15.15
N LYS A 440 7.36 12.93 15.95
CA LYS A 440 6.92 12.72 17.34
C LYS A 440 7.26 13.89 18.29
N ARG A 441 8.22 14.75 17.93
CA ARG A 441 8.57 15.95 18.72
C ARG A 441 7.56 17.08 18.54
N ASP A 442 6.71 17.01 17.52
CA ASP A 442 5.65 17.99 17.31
C ASP A 442 4.46 17.71 18.23
N GLU A 443 3.79 18.77 18.71
CA GLU A 443 2.58 18.63 19.53
C GLU A 443 1.41 18.01 18.76
N ASN A 444 1.37 18.19 17.44
CA ASN A 444 0.35 17.62 16.56
C ASN A 444 0.98 17.04 15.28
N PRO A 445 1.58 15.84 15.35
CA PRO A 445 2.26 15.22 14.21
C PRO A 445 1.33 14.94 13.01
N GLY A 446 0.03 14.79 13.25
CA GLY A 446 -0.98 14.61 12.19
C GLY A 446 -1.01 15.77 11.19
N ARG A 447 -0.55 16.97 11.59
CA ARG A 447 -0.48 18.15 10.71
C ARG A 447 0.50 18.02 9.54
N PHE A 448 1.36 17.01 9.54
CA PHE A 448 2.30 16.75 8.44
C PHE A 448 1.69 15.95 7.28
N PHE A 449 0.44 15.53 7.44
CA PHE A 449 -0.32 14.77 6.46
C PHE A 449 -1.48 15.61 5.93
N VAL A 450 -1.97 15.25 4.75
CA VAL A 450 -3.15 15.87 4.14
C VAL A 450 -4.44 15.42 4.85
N TYR A 451 -4.56 14.11 5.13
CA TYR A 451 -5.61 13.46 5.91
C TYR A 451 -5.13 12.05 6.35
N PRO A 452 -5.85 11.31 7.21
CA PRO A 452 -5.46 9.93 7.57
C PRO A 452 -5.35 9.02 6.34
N GLY A 453 -4.23 8.33 6.16
CA GLY A 453 -3.94 7.49 4.99
C GLY A 453 -3.34 8.22 3.78
N SER A 454 -3.08 9.54 3.87
CA SER A 454 -2.52 10.32 2.75
C SER A 454 -1.00 10.38 2.73
N HIS A 455 -0.44 10.91 1.63
CA HIS A 455 0.95 11.40 1.59
C HIS A 455 1.16 12.60 2.53
N TYR A 456 2.44 12.97 2.72
CA TYR A 456 2.80 14.21 3.41
C TYR A 456 2.27 15.44 2.66
N ASN A 457 1.91 16.47 3.42
CA ASN A 457 1.70 17.80 2.86
C ASN A 457 3.04 18.56 2.76
N GLU A 458 2.99 19.83 2.32
CA GLU A 458 4.20 20.66 2.14
C GLU A 458 5.02 20.77 3.43
N ALA A 459 4.35 20.86 4.59
CA ALA A 459 5.02 20.94 5.88
C ALA A 459 5.71 19.62 6.27
N GLY A 460 5.07 18.47 6.00
CA GLY A 460 5.67 17.15 6.23
C GLY A 460 6.92 16.93 5.37
N TYR A 461 6.85 17.23 4.07
CA TYR A 461 8.03 17.21 3.20
C TYR A 461 9.12 18.18 3.66
N GLY A 462 8.73 19.35 4.19
CA GLY A 462 9.68 20.32 4.72
C GLY A 462 10.44 19.84 5.95
N GLN A 463 9.79 19.07 6.84
CA GLN A 463 10.47 18.44 7.98
C GLN A 463 11.51 17.40 7.52
N VAL A 464 11.20 16.60 6.49
CA VAL A 464 12.17 15.64 5.93
C VAL A 464 13.36 16.37 5.31
N ALA A 465 13.11 17.41 4.51
CA ALA A 465 14.16 18.23 3.91
C ALA A 465 15.04 18.92 4.98
N ALA A 466 14.44 19.43 6.05
CA ALA A 466 15.16 20.02 7.18
C ALA A 466 16.06 19.00 7.89
N ALA A 467 15.54 17.79 8.17
CA ALA A 467 16.31 16.73 8.81
C ALA A 467 17.53 16.30 7.96
N ILE A 468 17.36 16.17 6.64
CA ILE A 468 18.46 15.90 5.70
C ILE A 468 19.50 17.03 5.72
N LYS A 469 19.04 18.29 5.72
CA LYS A 469 19.94 19.46 5.81
C LYS A 469 20.75 19.47 7.10
N ASP A 470 20.12 19.19 8.24
CA ASP A 470 20.77 19.17 9.55
C ASP A 470 21.81 18.05 9.65
N TYR A 471 21.52 16.89 9.06
CA TYR A 471 22.48 15.79 8.92
C TYR A 471 23.73 16.25 8.15
N LEU A 472 23.55 16.87 6.98
CA LEU A 472 24.65 17.34 6.13
C LEU A 472 25.49 18.44 6.83
N GLN A 473 24.86 19.32 7.61
CA GLN A 473 25.57 20.34 8.38
C GLN A 473 26.38 19.73 9.52
N SER A 474 25.86 18.73 10.20
CA SER A 474 26.53 18.03 11.29
C SER A 474 27.73 17.23 10.77
N ALA A 475 27.58 16.54 9.64
CA ALA A 475 28.67 15.82 8.97
C ALA A 475 29.81 16.75 8.54
N LYS A 476 29.50 17.97 8.10
CA LYS A 476 30.52 18.99 7.76
C LYS A 476 31.29 19.52 8.96
N LYS A 477 30.68 19.57 10.15
CA LYS A 477 31.36 20.04 11.39
C LYS A 477 32.27 18.99 12.01
N ALA A 478 32.02 17.71 11.74
CA ALA A 478 32.80 16.60 12.27
C ALA A 478 34.07 16.28 11.46
N ARG A 479 34.18 16.84 10.25
CA ARG A 479 35.36 16.79 9.37
C ARG A 479 36.14 18.09 9.52
#